data_AF-A0AAV6FYQ1-F1
#
_entry.id   AF-A0AAV6FYQ1-F1
#
_cell.length_a   1.000
_cell.length_b   1.000
_cell.length_c   1.000
_cell.angle_alpha   90.00
_cell.angle_beta   90.00
_cell.angle_gamma   90.00
#
_symmetry.space_group_name_H-M   'P 1'
#
loop_
_entity.id
_entity.type
_entity.pdbx_description
1 polymer ?
#
loop_
_entity_poly.entity_id
_entity_poly.type
_entity_poly.pdbx_seq_one_letter_code
_entity_poly.pdbx_strand_id
1 'polypeptide(L)'
;MQPGDTWESGCKICTCDNRTRTTECQERPTLPAPLYSPDSMLVTGCCGVQTCVERTCPYKGHTYEVGDRWSDPSEKCVSFSFTSSGTIMEKKACPQENCSEVTTPVA
;
A
#
# COMPACT_ATOMS: atom_id res chain seq x y z
N MET A 1 -3.35 21.21 31.45
CA MET A 1 -4.60 21.67 30.83
C MET A 1 -4.97 22.99 31.44
N GLN A 2 -4.74 24.06 30.70
CA GLN A 2 -5.00 25.44 31.05
C GLN A 2 -6.27 25.92 30.34
N PRO A 3 -6.95 26.93 30.88
CA PRO A 3 -8.06 27.58 30.17
C PRO A 3 -7.59 28.09 28.80
N GLY A 4 -8.26 27.66 27.74
CA GLY A 4 -7.88 27.92 26.34
C GLY A 4 -7.10 26.77 25.66
N ASP A 5 -6.68 25.73 26.39
CA ASP A 5 -6.04 24.56 25.77
C ASP A 5 -7.06 23.75 24.95
N THR A 6 -6.63 23.29 23.78
CA THR A 6 -7.34 22.30 22.95
C THR A 6 -6.49 21.04 22.83
N TRP A 7 -7.09 19.88 23.02
CA TRP A 7 -6.42 18.59 22.89
C TRP A 7 -7.33 17.53 22.27
N GLU A 8 -6.71 16.45 21.79
CA GLU A 8 -7.43 15.30 21.28
C GLU A 8 -7.55 14.22 22.36
N SER A 9 -8.76 13.70 22.55
CA SER A 9 -9.01 12.58 23.46
C SER A 9 -9.94 11.56 22.80
N GLY A 10 -9.43 10.36 22.54
CA GLY A 10 -10.11 9.34 21.76
C GLY A 10 -10.23 9.77 20.31
N CYS A 11 -11.36 10.39 19.95
CA CYS A 11 -11.65 10.92 18.61
C CYS A 11 -12.41 12.25 18.66
N LYS A 12 -12.33 12.92 19.81
CA LYS A 12 -12.99 14.20 20.06
C LYS A 12 -11.93 15.27 20.25
N ILE A 13 -12.21 16.44 19.71
CA ILE A 13 -11.43 17.64 19.99
C ILE A 13 -12.08 18.26 21.23
N CYS A 14 -11.33 18.22 22.33
CA CYS A 14 -11.74 18.80 23.60
C CYS A 14 -11.06 20.16 23.78
N THR A 15 -11.83 21.13 24.25
CA THR A 15 -11.34 22.48 24.55
C THR A 15 -11.72 22.82 25.98
N CYS A 16 -10.78 23.37 26.73
CA CYS A 16 -11.06 23.95 28.04
C CYS A 16 -11.49 25.40 27.82
N ASP A 17 -12.77 25.70 27.99
CA ASP A 17 -13.28 27.05 27.75
C ASP A 17 -12.66 28.04 28.75
N ASN A 18 -12.13 29.15 28.22
CA ASN A 18 -11.40 30.12 29.03
C ASN A 18 -12.34 30.94 29.95
N ARG A 19 -13.63 31.06 29.60
CA ARG A 19 -14.61 31.88 30.30
C ARG A 19 -15.37 31.10 31.36
N THR A 20 -15.83 29.89 31.06
CA THR A 20 -16.60 29.03 31.99
C THR A 20 -15.72 28.06 32.77
N ARG A 21 -14.45 27.87 32.34
CA ARG A 21 -13.52 26.85 32.88
C ARG A 21 -14.06 25.42 32.80
N THR A 22 -14.99 25.17 31.87
CA THR A 22 -15.53 23.84 31.61
C THR A 22 -14.80 23.18 30.45
N THR A 23 -14.77 21.85 30.45
CA THR A 23 -14.26 21.08 29.30
C THR A 23 -15.42 20.74 28.39
N GLU A 24 -15.34 21.16 27.14
CA GLU A 24 -16.29 20.78 26.09
C GLU A 24 -15.58 19.95 25.04
N CYS A 25 -16.18 18.82 24.66
CA CYS A 25 -15.60 17.90 23.70
C CYS A 25 -16.56 17.72 22.53
N GLN A 26 -16.09 18.02 21.33
CA GLN A 26 -16.84 17.85 20.09
C GLN A 26 -16.22 16.74 19.25
N GLU A 27 -17.03 16.09 18.42
CA GLU A 27 -16.50 15.11 17.46
C GLU A 27 -15.53 15.80 16.50
N ARG A 28 -14.49 15.07 16.10
CA ARG A 28 -13.56 15.56 15.08
C ARG A 28 -14.36 15.92 13.83
N PRO A 29 -14.15 17.11 13.24
CA PRO A 29 -14.73 17.43 11.94
C PRO A 29 -14.30 16.39 10.89
N THR A 30 -15.27 15.79 10.21
CA THR A 30 -14.98 14.90 9.08
C THR A 30 -14.41 15.73 7.95
N LEU A 31 -13.13 15.55 7.66
CA LEU A 31 -12.51 16.15 6.48
C LEU A 31 -13.01 15.41 5.23
N PRO A 32 -13.25 16.12 4.10
CA PRO A 32 -13.56 15.47 2.84
C PRO A 32 -12.45 14.49 2.47
N ALA A 33 -12.83 13.33 1.91
CA ALA A 33 -11.87 12.33 1.50
C ALA A 33 -10.87 12.97 0.51
N PRO A 34 -9.55 12.78 0.71
CA PRO A 34 -8.56 13.28 -0.21
C PRO A 34 -8.79 12.72 -1.62
N LEU A 35 -8.52 13.53 -2.64
CA LEU A 35 -8.48 13.05 -4.02
C LEU A 35 -7.38 11.99 -4.12
N TYR A 36 -7.75 10.77 -4.52
CA TYR A 36 -6.80 9.66 -4.62
C TYR A 36 -6.17 9.59 -6.01
N SER A 37 -4.87 9.36 -6.06
CA SER A 37 -4.17 8.97 -7.28
C SER A 37 -4.58 7.54 -7.66
N PRO A 38 -4.61 7.17 -8.95
CA PRO A 38 -4.92 5.80 -9.38
C PRO A 38 -3.97 4.75 -8.78
N ASP A 39 -2.75 5.16 -8.44
CA ASP A 39 -1.71 4.32 -7.85
C ASP A 39 -1.77 4.27 -6.31
N SER A 40 -2.79 4.88 -5.72
CA SER A 40 -3.01 4.92 -4.27
C SER A 40 -4.31 4.21 -3.87
N MET A 41 -4.40 3.84 -2.60
CA MET A 41 -5.60 3.28 -1.98
C MET A 41 -5.96 4.11 -0.76
N LEU A 42 -7.26 4.34 -0.59
CA LEU A 42 -7.79 5.01 0.59
C LEU A 42 -7.79 4.04 1.77
N VAL A 43 -7.15 4.44 2.86
CA VAL A 43 -7.15 3.70 4.11
C VAL A 43 -7.81 4.56 5.18
N THR A 44 -8.77 3.97 5.88
CA THR A 44 -9.40 4.60 7.04
C THR A 44 -8.56 4.27 8.27
N GLY A 45 -7.89 5.29 8.79
CA GLY A 45 -7.13 5.23 10.03
C GLY A 45 -8.00 5.46 11.27
N CYS A 46 -7.34 5.83 12.36
CA CYS A 46 -8.01 6.14 13.62
C CYS A 46 -8.98 7.32 13.45
N CYS A 47 -10.10 7.30 14.16
CA CYS A 47 -11.10 8.37 14.16
C CYS A 47 -11.72 8.70 12.79
N GLY A 48 -11.76 7.72 11.88
CA GLY A 48 -12.33 7.92 10.55
C GLY A 48 -11.48 8.82 9.64
N VAL A 49 -10.24 9.12 10.04
CA VAL A 49 -9.31 9.88 9.22
C VAL A 49 -8.91 9.03 8.03
N GLN A 50 -9.28 9.47 6.83
CA GLN A 50 -8.95 8.78 5.59
C GLN A 50 -7.61 9.32 5.07
N THR A 51 -6.72 8.42 4.67
CA THR A 51 -5.40 8.76 4.12
C THR A 51 -5.15 7.94 2.87
N CYS A 52 -4.55 8.55 1.85
CA CYS A 52 -4.10 7.84 0.66
C CYS A 52 -2.74 7.19 0.95
N VAL A 53 -2.65 5.88 0.77
CA VAL A 53 -1.38 5.14 0.82
C VAL A 53 -1.08 4.60 -0.58
N GLU A 54 0.19 4.49 -0.92
CA GLU A 54 0.59 3.92 -2.21
C GLU A 54 0.20 2.45 -2.29
N ARG A 55 -0.26 2.02 -3.47
CA ARG A 55 -0.65 0.64 -3.72
C ARG A 55 0.61 -0.19 -3.92
N THR A 56 0.73 -1.25 -3.15
CA THR A 56 1.88 -2.16 -3.22
C THR A 56 1.44 -3.61 -3.34
N CYS A 57 2.22 -4.45 -4.03
CA CYS A 57 1.99 -5.88 -4.14
C CYS A 57 3.10 -6.68 -3.46
N PRO A 58 2.79 -7.47 -2.40
CA PRO A 58 3.75 -8.41 -1.87
C PRO A 58 3.83 -9.67 -2.75
N TYR A 59 5.02 -9.99 -3.25
CA TYR A 59 5.31 -11.22 -3.99
C TYR A 59 6.64 -11.83 -3.53
N LYS A 60 6.59 -13.09 -3.07
CA LYS A 60 7.74 -13.85 -2.52
C LYS A 60 8.63 -13.02 -1.56
N GLY A 61 8.00 -12.32 -0.62
CA GLY A 61 8.70 -11.54 0.40
C GLY A 61 9.26 -10.19 -0.08
N HIS A 62 9.07 -9.83 -1.35
CA HIS A 62 9.38 -8.51 -1.89
C HIS A 62 8.09 -7.71 -2.10
N THR A 63 8.16 -6.40 -1.91
CA THR A 63 7.05 -5.49 -2.14
C THR A 63 7.31 -4.71 -3.43
N TYR A 64 6.37 -4.77 -4.37
CA TYR A 64 6.45 -4.10 -5.66
C TYR A 64 5.48 -2.93 -5.74
N GLU A 65 5.91 -1.84 -6.36
CA GLU A 65 5.16 -0.61 -6.54
C GLU A 65 4.47 -0.56 -7.92
N VAL A 66 3.48 0.30 -8.08
CA VAL A 66 2.77 0.40 -9.37
C VAL A 66 3.74 0.85 -10.46
N GLY A 67 3.82 0.09 -11.53
CA GLY A 67 4.79 0.29 -12.63
C GLY A 67 5.94 -0.73 -12.62
N ASP A 68 6.16 -1.43 -11.52
CA ASP A 68 7.24 -2.42 -11.43
C ASP A 68 7.00 -3.63 -12.33
N ARG A 69 8.10 -4.16 -12.85
CA ARG A 69 8.12 -5.42 -13.62
C ARG A 69 9.21 -6.32 -13.08
N TRP A 70 8.89 -7.60 -12.90
CA TRP A 70 9.83 -8.60 -12.42
C TRP A 70 9.64 -9.94 -13.12
N SER A 71 10.67 -10.78 -13.03
CA SER A 71 10.63 -12.17 -13.49
C SER A 71 10.97 -13.07 -12.32
N ASP A 72 10.26 -14.19 -12.22
CA ASP A 72 10.50 -15.14 -11.15
C ASP A 72 11.46 -16.25 -11.64
N PRO A 73 12.55 -16.55 -10.93
CA PRO A 73 13.51 -17.55 -11.37
C PRO A 73 12.94 -18.98 -11.37
N SER A 74 11.87 -19.24 -10.61
CA SER A 74 11.14 -20.52 -10.70
C SER A 74 10.29 -20.61 -11.97
N GLU A 75 9.90 -19.47 -12.55
CA GLU A 75 9.04 -19.36 -13.73
C GLU A 75 9.80 -18.63 -14.86
N LYS A 76 10.80 -19.31 -15.46
CA LYS A 76 11.70 -18.75 -16.49
C LYS A 76 11.00 -18.06 -17.68
N CYS A 77 9.74 -18.38 -17.92
CA CYS A 77 8.99 -17.94 -19.10
C CYS A 77 7.83 -17.01 -18.74
N VAL A 78 7.81 -16.49 -17.51
CA VAL A 78 6.76 -15.61 -17.02
C VAL A 78 7.40 -14.30 -16.57
N SER A 79 6.82 -13.19 -17.03
CA SER A 79 7.08 -11.87 -16.49
C SER A 79 5.83 -11.34 -15.82
N PHE A 80 6.02 -10.69 -14.68
CA PHE A 80 4.98 -10.05 -13.92
C PHE A 80 5.12 -8.53 -14.06
N SER A 81 4.00 -7.83 -14.05
CA SER A 81 3.95 -6.37 -13.99
C SER A 81 2.88 -5.95 -12.99
N PHE A 82 3.19 -5.01 -12.10
CA PHE A 82 2.20 -4.50 -11.16
C PHE A 82 1.61 -3.20 -11.69
N THR A 83 0.29 -3.17 -11.80
CA THR A 83 -0.49 -2.02 -12.29
C THR A 83 -1.43 -1.53 -11.20
N SER A 84 -2.01 -0.34 -11.37
CA SER A 84 -3.07 0.16 -10.50
C SER A 84 -4.26 -0.80 -10.40
N SER A 85 -4.51 -1.64 -11.41
CA SER A 85 -5.56 -2.67 -11.40
C SER A 85 -5.14 -3.99 -10.74
N GLY A 86 -3.85 -4.19 -10.46
CA GLY A 86 -3.30 -5.43 -9.89
C GLY A 86 -2.11 -5.97 -10.67
N THR A 87 -1.69 -7.19 -10.31
CA THR A 87 -0.56 -7.88 -10.95
C THR A 87 -1.00 -8.57 -12.24
N ILE A 88 -0.38 -8.19 -13.35
CA ILE A 88 -0.55 -8.81 -14.66
C ILE A 88 0.58 -9.81 -14.87
N MET A 89 0.21 -11.03 -15.25
CA MET A 89 1.14 -12.10 -15.58
C MET A 89 1.20 -12.26 -17.11
N GLU A 90 2.38 -12.08 -17.68
CA GLU A 90 2.66 -12.25 -19.10
C GLU A 90 3.50 -13.51 -19.31
N LYS A 91 2.92 -14.53 -19.93
CA LYS A 91 3.63 -15.76 -20.31
C LYS A 91 4.29 -15.56 -21.68
N LYS A 92 5.62 -15.60 -21.71
CA LYS A 92 6.41 -15.61 -22.95
C LYS A 92 6.69 -17.04 -23.38
N ALA A 93 6.93 -17.24 -24.67
CA ALA A 93 7.46 -18.51 -25.17
C ALA A 93 8.83 -18.75 -24.52
N CYS A 94 8.98 -19.89 -23.85
CA CYS A 94 10.27 -20.28 -23.28
C CYS A 94 11.30 -20.38 -24.40
N PRO A 95 12.53 -19.83 -24.24
CA PRO A 95 13.61 -20.20 -25.13
C PRO A 95 13.77 -21.73 -25.04
N GLN A 96 13.84 -22.38 -26.21
CA GLN A 96 14.07 -23.81 -26.29
C GLN A 96 15.40 -24.11 -25.60
N GLU A 97 15.35 -24.79 -24.45
CA GLU A 97 16.55 -25.23 -23.73
C GLU A 97 17.29 -26.18 -24.68
N ASN A 98 18.37 -25.69 -25.29
CA ASN A 98 19.21 -26.49 -26.16
C ASN A 98 20.12 -27.34 -25.26
N CYS A 99 19.56 -28.41 -24.68
CA CYS A 99 20.33 -29.39 -23.93
C CYS A 99 21.32 -30.03 -24.89
N SER A 100 22.60 -29.67 -24.77
CA SER A 100 23.66 -30.40 -25.45
C SER A 100 23.79 -31.75 -24.73
N GLU A 101 23.24 -32.80 -25.32
CA GLU A 101 23.50 -34.17 -24.88
C GLU A 101 25.00 -34.43 -25.03
N VAL A 102 25.73 -34.36 -23.92
CA VAL A 102 27.12 -34.83 -23.88
C VAL A 102 27.04 -36.35 -23.90
N THR A 103 27.04 -36.93 -25.09
CA THR A 103 27.28 -38.36 -25.29
C THR A 103 28.71 -38.64 -24.85
N THR A 104 28.94 -38.96 -23.57
CA THR A 104 30.20 -39.56 -23.13
C THR A 104 30.24 -41.01 -23.63
N PRO A 105 31.17 -41.40 -24.52
CA PRO A 105 31.42 -42.81 -24.79
C PRO A 105 32.03 -43.43 -23.52
N VAL A 106 31.38 -44.49 -23.01
CA VAL A 106 32.03 -45.39 -22.04
C VAL A 106 33.09 -46.18 -22.83
N ALA A 107 34.35 -45.97 -22.48
CA ALA A 107 35.49 -46.71 -23.00
C ALA A 107 36.00 -47.67 -21.93
#